data_AF-A0A8J6KIA0-F1
#
_entry.id   AF-A0A8J6KIA0-F1
#
_cell.length_a   1.000
_cell.length_b   1.000
_cell.length_c   1.000
_cell.angle_alpha   90.00
_cell.angle_beta   90.00
_cell.angle_gamma   90.00
#
_symmetry.space_group_name_H-M   'P 1'
#
loop_
_entity.id
_entity.type
_entity.pdbx_description
1 polymer ?
#
loop_
_entity_poly.entity_id
_entity_poly.type
_entity_poly.pdbx_seq_one_letter_code
_entity_poly.pdbx_strand_id
1 'polypeptide(L)'
;MLDLDSWPHTPHGVLLLTLLLGLSGEHAQEYNNISCVKGKILTQDPTSSSSQTQFSGQRFIYYRGTNEEQKKGEHEQGRAATEDLKVIQHEKAVSVSAGESATLNCIVTSLRPLGPIKWFRGTGQSRKLRYDFTGEKFPRVTNVTDVTKRTNLDFSIRISNVTTYDAGTYYCVKFQKADSDKEFLSGGGTVLYVLAKPSPPVVLGPAAKVAPGQTVNYTCKSHGFYPRNIMLKWFKDRNELSPFQTTVDPKGESISYSISSTTHVVLSAGDVHSQITCEVAHVTLQGGQLRGTAKLSDIVLVSPTLEISEQPSVIWNLIGVTGQVNKFYPSKLRLTWIENGNISHTEDPSTFTVNKDGTYSWTSWHIVNVSAHEEDIILTCQVEHDQQPQEITTHTVMVSAHQREQGISTMSELKTSDTAEILVAVLLGPKLLLVIGASAIYIHKKQKA
;
A
#
# COMPACT_ATOMS: atom_id res chain seq x y z
N MET A 1 43.06 -13.93 -29.46
CA MET A 1 43.76 -14.64 -28.38
C MET A 1 45.21 -14.21 -28.40
N LEU A 2 45.52 -13.07 -27.78
CA LEU A 2 46.87 -12.55 -27.61
C LEU A 2 46.87 -11.59 -26.42
N ASP A 3 47.57 -11.99 -25.36
CA ASP A 3 48.32 -11.11 -24.44
C ASP A 3 49.55 -10.56 -25.17
N LEU A 4 50.03 -9.38 -24.78
CA LEU A 4 51.45 -9.05 -24.63
C LEU A 4 51.67 -7.66 -23.95
N ASP A 5 52.42 -7.69 -22.84
CA ASP A 5 53.53 -6.81 -22.43
C ASP A 5 53.39 -5.28 -22.25
N SER A 6 53.75 -4.80 -21.04
CA SER A 6 55.03 -4.12 -20.70
C SER A 6 54.91 -2.98 -19.65
N TRP A 7 55.81 -3.02 -18.66
CA TRP A 7 56.14 -2.06 -17.58
C TRP A 7 56.96 -0.83 -18.09
N PRO A 8 57.49 0.13 -17.29
CA PRO A 8 57.50 0.33 -15.80
C PRO A 8 57.27 1.79 -15.30
N HIS A 9 57.21 2.00 -13.97
CA HIS A 9 58.00 2.98 -13.15
C HIS A 9 57.30 3.41 -11.83
N THR A 10 58.02 3.24 -10.72
CA THR A 10 57.79 3.80 -9.35
C THR A 10 58.73 5.01 -9.11
N PRO A 11 58.78 5.74 -7.97
CA PRO A 11 57.79 6.22 -6.97
C PRO A 11 58.00 7.74 -6.57
N HIS A 12 57.26 8.22 -5.55
CA HIS A 12 57.47 9.41 -4.66
C HIS A 12 57.09 10.84 -5.12
N GLY A 13 56.46 11.58 -4.19
CA GLY A 13 56.83 12.98 -3.93
C GLY A 13 55.72 14.04 -3.98
N VAL A 14 55.07 14.25 -2.83
CA VAL A 14 54.45 15.47 -2.30
C VAL A 14 54.69 16.79 -3.07
N LEU A 15 53.63 17.54 -3.41
CA LEU A 15 53.34 18.97 -3.07
C LEU A 15 52.45 19.68 -4.12
N LEU A 16 51.66 20.66 -3.62
CA LEU A 16 50.63 21.50 -4.26
C LEU A 16 49.28 20.78 -4.47
N LEU A 17 48.16 21.11 -3.81
CA LEU A 17 47.74 22.43 -3.36
C LEU A 17 46.66 22.29 -2.25
N THR A 18 47.09 22.24 -0.98
CA THR A 18 46.28 22.70 0.14
C THR A 18 46.47 24.20 0.28
N LEU A 19 45.59 24.97 -0.35
CA LEU A 19 45.45 26.40 -0.09
C LEU A 19 43.96 26.74 -0.26
N LEU A 20 43.18 26.30 0.73
CA LEU A 20 42.00 27.00 1.23
C LEU A 20 41.61 26.31 2.54
N LEU A 21 41.77 27.07 3.63
CA LEU A 21 41.31 26.81 5.00
C LEU A 21 42.25 25.95 5.85
N GLY A 22 43.26 26.64 6.39
CA GLY A 22 44.23 26.08 7.31
C GLY A 22 43.72 25.82 8.72
N LEU A 23 44.38 24.82 9.32
CA LEU A 23 44.73 24.67 10.75
C LEU A 23 43.55 24.45 11.72
N SER A 24 43.60 23.60 12.74
CA SER A 24 44.67 22.78 13.35
C SER A 24 44.05 21.91 14.47
N GLY A 25 44.69 20.80 14.80
CA GLY A 25 44.90 20.42 16.22
C GLY A 25 43.87 19.51 16.91
N GLU A 26 44.13 18.21 16.82
CA GLU A 26 44.27 17.20 17.90
C GLU A 26 43.48 17.22 19.25
N HIS A 27 43.14 15.97 19.62
CA HIS A 27 43.04 15.32 20.95
C HIS A 27 41.70 15.29 21.75
N ALA A 28 41.13 14.07 21.74
CA ALA A 28 40.81 13.20 22.88
C ALA A 28 39.87 13.64 24.03
N GLN A 29 38.85 12.79 24.21
CA GLN A 29 38.28 12.26 25.46
C GLN A 29 37.44 13.13 26.41
N GLU A 30 36.38 12.48 26.90
CA GLU A 30 35.71 12.67 28.20
C GLU A 30 34.58 13.73 28.26
N TYR A 31 33.32 13.25 28.35
CA TYR A 31 32.18 14.06 28.79
C TYR A 31 31.57 13.45 30.05
N ASN A 32 31.81 14.12 31.18
CA ASN A 32 31.01 14.06 32.39
C ASN A 32 30.83 15.50 32.91
N ASN A 33 29.66 15.75 33.51
CA ASN A 33 29.22 16.94 34.25
C ASN A 33 28.79 18.20 33.47
N ILE A 34 27.48 18.46 33.55
CA ILE A 34 26.87 19.78 33.33
C ILE A 34 26.66 20.43 34.70
N SER A 35 27.38 21.51 34.95
CA SER A 35 27.13 22.46 36.03
C SER A 35 26.33 23.67 35.52
N CYS A 36 25.46 24.18 36.39
CA CYS A 36 24.58 25.33 36.22
C CYS A 36 25.24 26.61 35.68
N VAL A 37 24.46 27.39 34.94
CA VAL A 37 24.69 28.83 34.74
C VAL A 37 23.44 29.60 35.18
N LYS A 38 23.67 30.61 36.03
CA LYS A 38 22.72 31.61 36.53
C LYS A 38 22.58 32.78 35.54
N GLY A 39 21.37 33.33 35.46
CA GLY A 39 21.07 34.68 34.95
C GLY A 39 19.64 34.74 34.41
N LYS A 40 18.84 35.79 34.53
CA LYS A 40 18.89 37.05 35.28
C LYS A 40 17.43 37.56 35.26
N ILE A 41 17.04 38.28 36.31
CA ILE A 41 15.69 38.81 36.57
C ILE A 41 15.33 39.94 35.60
N LEU A 42 14.09 39.95 35.11
CA LEU A 42 13.36 41.15 34.69
C LEU A 42 11.97 41.14 35.33
N THR A 43 11.68 42.24 36.02
CA THR A 43 10.50 42.59 36.81
C THR A 43 9.30 42.98 35.94
N GLN A 44 8.09 42.58 36.34
CA GLN A 44 6.83 43.33 36.15
C GLN A 44 5.77 42.82 37.16
N ASP A 45 5.16 43.76 37.88
CA ASP A 45 4.08 43.65 38.90
C ASP A 45 2.78 44.26 38.31
N PRO A 46 1.59 44.23 38.97
CA PRO A 46 0.88 43.12 39.61
C PRO A 46 -0.65 43.13 39.24
N THR A 47 -1.44 42.12 39.65
CA THR A 47 -2.86 42.29 40.06
C THR A 47 -3.43 41.06 40.79
N SER A 48 -3.79 41.29 42.06
CA SER A 48 -4.84 40.69 42.91
C SER A 48 -5.22 39.19 42.80
N SER A 49 -5.08 38.44 43.90
CA SER A 49 -6.16 38.28 44.91
C SER A 49 -5.81 37.29 46.03
N SER A 50 -5.96 37.79 47.26
CA SER A 50 -6.34 37.12 48.52
C SER A 50 -6.10 35.61 48.73
N SER A 51 -5.32 35.25 49.75
CA SER A 51 -5.83 35.03 51.13
C SER A 51 -4.73 34.49 52.04
N GLN A 52 -4.53 35.18 53.16
CA GLN A 52 -3.62 34.79 54.23
C GLN A 52 -4.28 33.72 55.12
N THR A 53 -3.54 32.68 55.50
CA THR A 53 -3.66 32.12 56.85
C THR A 53 -2.29 31.66 57.33
N GLN A 54 -1.92 32.23 58.47
CA GLN A 54 -0.67 32.16 59.21
C GLN A 54 -0.63 30.91 60.07
N PHE A 55 0.51 30.22 60.26
CA PHE A 55 0.90 29.63 61.55
C PHE A 55 2.40 29.24 61.59
N SER A 56 3.11 29.97 62.46
CA SER A 56 4.26 29.66 63.32
C SER A 56 5.18 28.47 63.02
N GLY A 57 6.48 28.76 62.88
CA GLY A 57 7.55 27.78 62.99
C GLY A 57 7.86 27.37 64.44
N GLN A 58 8.49 26.20 64.60
CA GLN A 58 9.26 25.91 65.81
C GLN A 58 10.42 24.92 65.57
N ARG A 59 11.58 25.47 65.92
CA ARG A 59 12.91 24.95 66.27
C ARG A 59 13.01 23.46 66.65
N PHE A 60 13.93 22.76 65.99
CA PHE A 60 14.47 21.45 66.40
C PHE A 60 15.39 21.60 67.62
N ILE A 61 15.19 20.78 68.65
CA ILE A 61 16.12 20.59 69.77
C ILE A 61 16.60 19.14 69.75
N TYR A 62 17.92 18.97 69.69
CA TYR A 62 18.61 17.70 69.91
C TYR A 62 18.71 17.43 71.41
N TYR A 63 18.42 16.20 71.84
CA TYR A 63 18.88 15.71 73.14
C TYR A 63 19.70 14.42 72.99
N ARG A 64 20.81 14.44 73.73
CA ARG A 64 21.90 13.49 73.88
C ARG A 64 21.54 12.47 74.96
N GLY A 65 21.87 11.20 74.75
CA GLY A 65 21.53 10.09 75.64
C GLY A 65 22.26 10.08 76.99
N THR A 66 21.71 9.29 77.91
CA THR A 66 22.38 8.73 79.09
C THR A 66 21.89 7.30 79.34
N ASN A 67 22.80 6.44 79.76
CA ASN A 67 22.62 5.01 80.06
C ASN A 67 21.99 4.80 81.44
N GLU A 68 21.14 3.77 81.59
CA GLU A 68 20.96 3.04 82.85
C GLU A 68 20.86 1.54 82.57
N GLU A 69 21.64 0.78 83.32
CA GLU A 69 21.82 -0.66 83.28
C GLU A 69 21.00 -1.30 84.41
N GLN A 70 20.19 -2.33 84.11
CA GLN A 70 20.13 -3.65 84.79
C GLN A 70 18.73 -4.31 84.90
N LYS A 71 18.76 -5.59 84.48
CA LYS A 71 18.01 -6.78 84.94
C LYS A 71 16.53 -6.94 84.58
N LYS A 72 16.27 -7.84 83.63
CA LYS A 72 15.61 -9.12 83.92
C LYS A 72 15.91 -10.15 82.82
N GLY A 73 16.54 -11.25 83.22
CA GLY A 73 16.78 -12.41 82.36
C GLY A 73 15.53 -13.27 82.17
N GLU A 74 15.70 -14.24 81.27
CA GLU A 74 14.86 -15.41 81.02
C GLU A 74 13.57 -15.20 80.24
N HIS A 75 13.71 -15.11 78.91
CA HIS A 75 12.87 -15.86 77.95
C HIS A 75 13.48 -15.77 76.53
N GLU A 76 14.68 -16.30 76.35
CA GLU A 76 15.33 -16.39 75.03
C GLU A 76 15.50 -17.86 74.65
N GLN A 77 14.38 -18.52 74.34
CA GLN A 77 14.39 -19.79 73.61
C GLN A 77 13.12 -19.88 72.75
N GLY A 78 13.17 -19.25 71.58
CA GLY A 78 12.05 -19.25 70.64
C GLY A 78 12.25 -18.44 69.35
N ARG A 79 13.48 -18.06 69.02
CA ARG A 79 13.79 -17.31 67.80
C ARG A 79 15.01 -17.88 67.08
N ALA A 80 14.91 -19.13 66.67
CA ALA A 80 15.85 -19.76 65.76
C ALA A 80 15.07 -20.32 64.57
N ALA A 81 15.43 -19.89 63.36
CA ALA A 81 14.88 -20.23 62.03
C ALA A 81 13.77 -19.33 61.44
N THR A 82 13.90 -18.01 61.54
CA THR A 82 13.26 -17.07 60.58
C THR A 82 14.31 -16.19 59.91
N GLU A 83 15.36 -16.80 59.39
CA GLU A 83 16.22 -16.18 58.38
C GLU A 83 16.23 -17.11 57.15
N ASP A 84 16.26 -16.48 55.97
CA ASP A 84 16.56 -17.08 54.66
C ASP A 84 15.45 -17.63 53.76
N LEU A 85 14.18 -17.21 53.88
CA LEU A 85 13.25 -17.33 52.75
C LEU A 85 13.20 -16.03 51.92
N LYS A 86 13.57 -16.13 50.65
CA LYS A 86 13.44 -15.09 49.62
C LYS A 86 12.73 -15.67 48.40
N VAL A 87 11.91 -14.87 47.73
CA VAL A 87 11.33 -15.19 46.43
C VAL A 87 12.03 -14.34 45.38
N ILE A 88 12.82 -14.98 44.53
CA ILE A 88 13.75 -14.34 43.60
C ILE A 88 13.18 -14.41 42.19
N GLN A 89 12.92 -13.24 41.60
CA GLN A 89 12.61 -13.04 40.18
C GLN A 89 13.76 -12.25 39.56
N HIS A 90 14.70 -12.93 38.90
CA HIS A 90 15.94 -12.32 38.41
C HIS A 90 15.69 -11.32 37.28
N GLU A 91 14.82 -11.67 36.33
CA GLU A 91 14.46 -10.80 35.23
C GLU A 91 13.41 -9.78 35.67
N LYS A 92 13.77 -8.50 35.65
CA LYS A 92 12.82 -7.39 35.84
C LYS A 92 11.82 -7.31 34.68
N ALA A 93 12.23 -7.71 33.48
CA ALA A 93 11.39 -7.72 32.30
C ALA A 93 11.76 -8.85 31.34
N VAL A 94 10.75 -9.38 30.64
CA VAL A 94 10.87 -10.39 29.59
C VAL A 94 10.09 -9.90 28.38
N SER A 95 10.70 -9.95 27.19
CA SER A 95 10.07 -9.59 25.92
C SER A 95 9.92 -10.83 25.05
N VAL A 96 8.73 -11.04 24.49
CA VAL A 96 8.40 -12.21 23.66
C VAL A 96 7.54 -11.81 22.47
N SER A 97 7.63 -12.51 21.34
CA SER A 97 6.71 -12.26 20.22
C SER A 97 5.35 -12.91 20.47
N ALA A 98 4.27 -12.26 20.02
CA ALA A 98 2.94 -12.85 20.06
C ALA A 98 2.92 -14.19 19.31
N GLY A 99 2.29 -15.21 19.90
CA GLY A 99 2.26 -16.59 19.41
C GLY A 99 3.36 -17.49 19.98
N GLU A 100 4.45 -16.92 20.52
CA GLU A 100 5.54 -17.70 21.11
C GLU A 100 5.24 -18.05 22.58
N SER A 101 6.21 -18.67 23.28
CA SER A 101 6.09 -19.00 24.70
C SER A 101 7.00 -18.12 25.57
N ALA A 102 6.44 -17.50 26.61
CA ALA A 102 7.21 -16.76 27.61
C ALA A 102 7.58 -17.65 28.80
N THR A 103 8.79 -17.51 29.33
CA THR A 103 9.20 -18.15 30.59
C THR A 103 9.40 -17.07 31.64
N LEU A 104 8.74 -17.21 32.78
CA LEU A 104 8.84 -16.30 33.92
C LEU A 104 9.52 -17.03 35.07
N ASN A 105 10.69 -16.55 35.47
CA ASN A 105 11.52 -17.26 36.43
C ASN A 105 11.16 -16.91 37.87
N CYS A 106 11.07 -17.92 38.72
CA CYS A 106 10.90 -17.74 40.15
C CYS A 106 11.66 -18.82 40.92
N ILE A 107 12.60 -18.40 41.76
CA ILE A 107 13.38 -19.29 42.62
C ILE A 107 13.18 -18.89 44.06
N VAL A 108 12.93 -19.85 44.94
CA VAL A 108 12.85 -19.62 46.39
C VAL A 108 14.08 -20.18 47.10
N THR A 109 14.57 -19.48 48.12
CA THR A 109 15.76 -19.94 48.86
C THR A 109 15.43 -20.99 49.93
N SER A 110 14.16 -21.13 50.30
CA SER A 110 13.68 -22.10 51.28
C SER A 110 12.25 -22.54 50.97
N LEU A 111 11.86 -23.73 51.43
CA LEU A 111 10.48 -24.23 51.34
C LEU A 111 9.67 -23.96 52.61
N ARG A 112 10.32 -23.45 53.68
CA ARG A 112 9.67 -23.07 54.93
C ARG A 112 9.33 -21.58 54.92
N PRO A 113 8.13 -21.17 55.39
CA PRO A 113 7.07 -22.02 55.95
C PRO A 113 6.37 -22.86 54.89
N LEU A 114 5.76 -23.98 55.32
CA LEU A 114 4.99 -24.84 54.42
C LEU A 114 3.82 -24.07 53.83
N GLY A 115 3.51 -24.30 52.55
CA GLY A 115 2.43 -23.66 51.83
C GLY A 115 2.75 -23.51 50.34
N PRO A 116 1.73 -23.21 49.51
CA PRO A 116 1.90 -23.21 48.06
C PRO A 116 2.62 -21.96 47.56
N ILE A 117 3.10 -22.05 46.32
CA ILE A 117 3.54 -20.90 45.53
C ILE A 117 2.52 -20.69 44.42
N LYS A 118 2.20 -19.43 44.15
CA LYS A 118 1.20 -19.03 43.15
C LYS A 118 1.73 -17.87 42.33
N TRP A 119 1.36 -17.82 41.06
CA TRP A 119 1.64 -16.69 40.19
C TRP A 119 0.41 -15.82 40.02
N PHE A 120 0.59 -14.52 40.22
CA PHE A 120 -0.44 -13.51 39.97
C PHE A 120 0.01 -12.52 38.91
N ARG A 121 -0.94 -11.98 38.15
CA ARG A 121 -0.72 -10.80 37.32
C ARG A 121 -1.35 -9.58 37.98
N GLY A 122 -0.58 -8.50 38.12
CA GLY A 122 -0.97 -7.30 38.86
C GLY A 122 -0.90 -7.47 40.37
N THR A 123 -1.25 -6.41 41.10
CA THR A 123 -1.20 -6.34 42.58
C THR A 123 -2.55 -5.89 43.15
N GLY A 124 -2.70 -5.98 44.48
CA GLY A 124 -3.91 -5.52 45.18
C GLY A 124 -5.14 -6.39 44.89
N GLN A 125 -6.32 -5.79 45.00
CA GLN A 125 -7.61 -6.50 44.88
C GLN A 125 -7.94 -6.95 43.45
N SER A 126 -7.33 -6.34 42.42
CA SER A 126 -7.58 -6.65 41.01
C SER A 126 -6.58 -7.66 40.42
N ARG A 127 -5.65 -8.18 41.23
CA ARG A 127 -4.68 -9.19 40.78
C ARG A 127 -5.40 -10.46 40.31
N LYS A 128 -4.91 -11.05 39.22
CA LYS A 128 -5.50 -12.27 38.63
C LYS A 128 -4.58 -13.46 38.87
N LEU A 129 -5.11 -14.54 39.43
CA LEU A 129 -4.38 -15.81 39.54
C LEU A 129 -4.06 -16.32 38.13
N ARG A 130 -2.81 -16.69 37.90
CA ARG A 130 -2.32 -17.18 36.60
C ARG A 130 -1.79 -18.59 36.66
N TYR A 131 -1.31 -19.02 37.82
CA TYR A 131 -0.90 -20.40 38.04
C TYR A 131 -0.88 -20.73 39.52
N ASP A 132 -1.29 -21.93 39.87
CA ASP A 132 -1.29 -22.46 41.24
C ASP A 132 -0.61 -23.84 41.26
N PHE A 133 0.45 -23.96 42.05
CA PHE A 133 1.23 -25.19 42.19
C PHE A 133 0.54 -26.28 43.04
N THR A 134 -0.69 -26.06 43.51
CA THR A 134 -1.50 -27.07 44.23
C THR A 134 -2.20 -28.10 43.33
N GLY A 135 -2.12 -27.94 42.00
CA GLY A 135 -2.63 -28.92 41.03
C GLY A 135 -3.85 -28.48 40.22
N GLU A 136 -4.27 -27.21 40.34
CA GLU A 136 -5.27 -26.62 39.44
C GLU A 136 -4.75 -26.59 37.99
N LYS A 137 -5.63 -26.90 37.02
CA LYS A 137 -5.24 -26.98 35.61
C LYS A 137 -5.38 -25.63 34.93
N PHE A 138 -4.27 -25.14 34.38
CA PHE A 138 -4.22 -23.92 33.57
C PHE A 138 -3.85 -24.29 32.11
N PRO A 139 -4.77 -24.22 31.14
CA PRO A 139 -4.56 -24.79 29.80
C PRO A 139 -3.32 -24.27 29.04
N ARG A 140 -2.92 -23.03 29.27
CA ARG A 140 -1.81 -22.36 28.57
C ARG A 140 -0.53 -22.22 29.41
N VAL A 141 -0.60 -22.48 30.72
CA VAL A 141 0.48 -22.20 31.65
C VAL A 141 0.96 -23.50 32.28
N THR A 142 2.26 -23.74 32.22
CA THR A 142 2.90 -24.96 32.72
C THR A 142 4.08 -24.62 33.61
N ASN A 143 4.39 -25.48 34.58
CA ASN A 143 5.60 -25.41 35.37
C ASN A 143 6.82 -25.83 34.52
N VAL A 144 7.95 -25.14 34.70
CA VAL A 144 9.20 -25.43 33.96
C VAL A 144 9.91 -26.66 34.51
N THR A 145 9.90 -26.84 35.83
CA THR A 145 10.58 -27.92 36.55
C THR A 145 9.59 -28.92 37.14
N ASP A 146 10.06 -30.13 37.39
CA ASP A 146 9.25 -31.19 37.99
C ASP A 146 8.94 -30.91 39.48
N VAL A 147 7.70 -30.51 39.73
CA VAL A 147 7.19 -30.12 41.06
C VAL A 147 6.95 -31.32 41.98
N THR A 148 7.00 -32.55 41.47
CA THR A 148 6.87 -33.76 42.30
C THR A 148 8.12 -33.99 43.15
N LYS A 149 9.25 -33.37 42.78
CA LYS A 149 10.50 -33.39 43.54
C LYS A 149 10.36 -32.49 44.77
N ARG A 150 10.36 -33.10 45.97
CA ARG A 150 10.21 -32.40 47.26
C ARG A 150 11.28 -31.35 47.55
N THR A 151 12.42 -31.40 46.86
CA THR A 151 13.53 -30.44 46.98
C THR A 151 13.49 -29.35 45.92
N ASN A 152 12.43 -29.29 45.09
CA ASN A 152 12.33 -28.28 44.04
C ASN A 152 12.21 -26.87 44.64
N LEU A 153 13.14 -26.00 44.26
CA LEU A 153 13.18 -24.58 44.64
C LEU A 153 12.83 -23.65 43.47
N ASP A 154 12.67 -24.21 42.28
CA ASP A 154 12.34 -23.48 41.06
C ASP A 154 10.84 -23.60 40.78
N PHE A 155 10.15 -22.47 40.84
CA PHE A 155 8.72 -22.31 40.62
C PHE A 155 8.45 -21.46 39.38
N SER A 156 9.34 -21.53 38.40
CA SER A 156 9.21 -20.85 37.11
C SER A 156 8.06 -21.43 36.30
N ILE A 157 7.38 -20.56 35.56
CA ILE A 157 6.26 -20.93 34.69
C ILE A 157 6.54 -20.60 33.24
N ARG A 158 5.98 -21.40 32.33
CA ARG A 158 5.96 -21.16 30.89
C ARG A 158 4.53 -20.88 30.45
N ILE A 159 4.31 -19.72 29.85
CA ILE A 159 3.04 -19.31 29.24
C ILE A 159 3.16 -19.56 27.73
N SER A 160 2.34 -20.45 27.19
CA SER A 160 2.34 -20.80 25.76
C SER A 160 1.37 -19.92 24.94
N ASN A 161 1.70 -19.74 23.66
CA ASN A 161 0.91 -18.98 22.68
C ASN A 161 0.53 -17.59 23.21
N VAL A 162 1.52 -16.77 23.56
CA VAL A 162 1.34 -15.49 24.26
C VAL A 162 0.62 -14.48 23.35
N THR A 163 -0.31 -13.72 23.91
CA THR A 163 -1.05 -12.65 23.22
C THR A 163 -0.75 -11.30 23.86
N THR A 164 -1.05 -10.18 23.18
CA THR A 164 -0.89 -8.84 23.76
C THR A 164 -1.68 -8.66 25.06
N TYR A 165 -2.79 -9.39 25.25
CA TYR A 165 -3.56 -9.40 26.48
C TYR A 165 -2.85 -10.04 27.67
N ASP A 166 -1.81 -10.85 27.44
CA ASP A 166 -1.00 -11.46 28.49
C ASP A 166 0.04 -10.48 29.05
N ALA A 167 0.32 -9.36 28.37
CA ALA A 167 1.25 -8.34 28.84
C ALA A 167 0.88 -7.81 30.25
N GLY A 168 1.90 -7.44 31.01
CA GLY A 168 1.78 -6.88 32.35
C GLY A 168 2.79 -7.46 33.34
N THR A 169 2.70 -7.05 34.61
CA THR A 169 3.63 -7.48 35.65
C THR A 169 3.14 -8.72 36.37
N TYR A 170 4.01 -9.74 36.44
CA TYR A 170 3.74 -11.03 37.06
C TYR A 170 4.55 -11.18 38.34
N TYR A 171 3.88 -11.63 39.40
CA TYR A 171 4.45 -11.80 40.73
C TYR A 171 4.37 -13.27 41.15
N CYS A 172 5.52 -13.82 41.54
CA CYS A 172 5.61 -15.11 42.19
C CYS A 172 5.40 -14.90 43.69
N VAL A 173 4.43 -15.60 44.28
CA VAL A 173 4.00 -15.34 45.66
C VAL A 173 3.99 -16.63 46.45
N LYS A 174 4.70 -16.64 47.58
CA LYS A 174 4.73 -17.72 48.55
C LYS A 174 3.65 -17.51 49.60
N PHE A 175 2.88 -18.56 49.85
CA PHE A 175 1.87 -18.61 50.91
C PHE A 175 2.35 -19.51 52.05
N GLN A 176 1.90 -19.17 53.25
CA GLN A 176 1.98 -20.00 54.43
C GLN A 176 0.64 -20.72 54.62
N LYS A 177 0.71 -22.05 54.78
CA LYS A 177 -0.44 -22.91 55.02
C LYS A 177 -1.06 -22.60 56.37
N ALA A 178 -2.36 -22.33 56.37
CA ALA A 178 -3.20 -22.12 57.54
C ALA A 178 -4.66 -22.51 57.17
N ASP A 179 -5.64 -22.27 58.05
CA ASP A 179 -7.07 -22.54 57.75
C ASP A 179 -7.55 -21.81 56.48
N SER A 180 -6.95 -20.65 56.21
CA SER A 180 -6.90 -20.02 54.90
C SER A 180 -5.44 -19.66 54.60
N ASP A 181 -4.92 -20.12 53.45
CA ASP A 181 -3.54 -19.83 53.06
C ASP A 181 -3.28 -18.31 53.11
N LYS A 182 -2.30 -17.90 53.91
CA LYS A 182 -1.93 -16.50 54.09
C LYS A 182 -0.73 -16.17 53.20
N GLU A 183 -0.81 -15.05 52.50
CA GLU A 183 0.34 -14.55 51.74
C GLU A 183 1.50 -14.26 52.69
N PHE A 184 2.65 -14.87 52.41
CA PHE A 184 3.83 -14.78 53.26
C PHE A 184 4.89 -13.85 52.66
N LEU A 185 5.22 -14.06 51.38
CA LEU A 185 6.22 -13.24 50.69
C LEU A 185 5.96 -13.20 49.18
N SER A 186 6.12 -12.02 48.56
CA SER A 186 6.06 -11.84 47.11
C SER A 186 7.45 -11.55 46.54
N GLY A 187 7.72 -12.04 45.34
CA GLY A 187 8.87 -11.63 44.55
C GLY A 187 8.75 -10.18 44.05
N GLY A 188 9.84 -9.67 43.48
CA GLY A 188 9.95 -8.29 42.98
C GLY A 188 9.12 -7.97 41.73
N GLY A 189 8.54 -9.00 41.09
CA GLY A 189 7.76 -8.86 39.87
C GLY A 189 8.62 -8.90 38.59
N THR A 190 8.05 -9.47 37.53
CA THR A 190 8.63 -9.54 36.19
C THR A 190 7.63 -8.93 35.20
N VAL A 191 8.03 -7.90 34.47
CA VAL A 191 7.20 -7.27 33.43
C VAL A 191 7.27 -8.09 32.15
N LEU A 192 6.14 -8.60 31.68
CA LEU A 192 6.05 -9.29 30.39
C LEU A 192 5.64 -8.29 29.30
N TYR A 193 6.55 -8.02 28.37
CA TYR A 193 6.27 -7.30 27.12
C TYR A 193 5.97 -8.29 26.01
N VAL A 194 4.90 -8.04 25.27
CA VAL A 194 4.48 -8.89 24.14
C VAL A 194 4.56 -8.07 22.86
N LEU A 195 5.55 -8.40 22.04
CA LEU A 195 5.81 -7.78 20.76
C LEU A 195 4.83 -8.35 19.72
N ALA A 196 4.06 -7.48 19.07
CA ALA A 196 3.08 -7.88 18.07
C ALA A 196 3.39 -7.24 16.71
N LYS A 197 3.29 -8.04 15.64
CA LYS A 197 3.48 -7.58 14.26
C LYS A 197 2.24 -6.80 13.80
N PRO A 198 2.41 -5.73 13.02
CA PRO A 198 1.29 -5.07 12.35
C PRO A 198 0.60 -6.03 11.38
N SER A 199 -0.71 -5.84 11.19
CA SER A 199 -1.43 -6.47 10.10
C SER A 199 -0.89 -5.98 8.75
N PRO A 200 -1.04 -6.76 7.67
CA PRO A 200 -0.81 -6.28 6.31
C PRO A 200 -1.56 -4.95 6.08
N PRO A 201 -0.90 -3.91 5.54
CA PRO A 201 -1.53 -2.62 5.31
C PRO A 201 -2.61 -2.72 4.24
N VAL A 202 -3.77 -2.12 4.50
CA VAL A 202 -4.87 -2.04 3.54
C VAL A 202 -4.94 -0.61 3.00
N VAL A 203 -4.85 -0.46 1.68
CA VAL A 203 -4.91 0.83 0.98
C VAL A 203 -6.28 0.99 0.33
N LEU A 204 -6.97 2.09 0.65
CA LEU A 204 -8.29 2.42 0.15
C LEU A 204 -8.23 3.74 -0.63
N GLY A 205 -8.74 3.72 -1.87
CA GLY A 205 -8.91 4.90 -2.70
C GLY A 205 -10.37 5.40 -2.73
N PRO A 206 -10.67 6.40 -3.57
CA PRO A 206 -12.05 6.83 -3.83
C PRO A 206 -12.88 5.71 -4.47
N ALA A 207 -14.20 5.71 -4.20
CA ALA A 207 -15.12 4.72 -4.76
C ALA A 207 -15.56 5.06 -6.19
N ALA A 208 -15.59 6.35 -6.54
CA ALA A 208 -15.95 6.81 -7.87
C ALA A 208 -14.71 6.93 -8.75
N LYS A 209 -14.90 6.74 -10.05
CA LYS A 209 -13.88 7.05 -11.04
C LYS A 209 -13.71 8.57 -11.18
N VAL A 210 -12.50 9.01 -11.48
CA VAL A 210 -12.07 10.40 -11.42
C VAL A 210 -11.24 10.75 -12.65
N ALA A 211 -11.51 11.93 -13.21
CA ALA A 211 -10.78 12.45 -14.35
C ALA A 211 -9.32 12.82 -14.00
N PRO A 212 -8.39 12.74 -14.97
CA PRO A 212 -7.04 13.29 -14.83
C PRO A 212 -7.02 14.76 -14.40
N GLY A 213 -5.96 15.16 -13.70
CA GLY A 213 -5.76 16.51 -13.16
C GLY A 213 -6.41 16.74 -11.78
N GLN A 214 -7.33 15.87 -11.36
CA GLN A 214 -7.94 15.95 -10.04
C GLN A 214 -7.02 15.38 -8.95
N THR A 215 -7.18 15.90 -7.73
CA THR A 215 -6.50 15.38 -6.54
C THR A 215 -7.44 14.48 -5.76
N VAL A 216 -7.00 13.26 -5.46
CA VAL A 216 -7.77 12.26 -4.71
C VAL A 216 -7.06 11.84 -3.44
N ASN A 217 -7.81 11.25 -2.50
CA ASN A 217 -7.30 10.81 -1.22
C ASN A 217 -7.14 9.29 -1.21
N TYR A 218 -6.01 8.82 -0.71
CA TYR A 218 -5.77 7.42 -0.39
C TYR A 218 -5.53 7.27 1.11
N THR A 219 -6.16 6.26 1.71
CA THR A 219 -6.00 5.95 3.14
C THR A 219 -5.40 4.57 3.32
N CYS A 220 -4.37 4.47 4.16
CA CYS A 220 -3.71 3.23 4.55
C CYS A 220 -3.97 2.93 6.02
N LYS A 221 -4.39 1.69 6.33
CA LYS A 221 -4.64 1.24 7.70
C LYS A 221 -3.89 -0.04 8.00
N SER A 222 -3.30 -0.13 9.19
CA SER A 222 -2.69 -1.34 9.74
C SER A 222 -2.88 -1.36 11.26
N HIS A 223 -3.09 -2.54 11.84
CA HIS A 223 -3.53 -2.67 13.24
C HIS A 223 -2.85 -3.85 13.95
N GLY A 224 -3.04 -3.94 15.27
CA GLY A 224 -2.64 -5.11 16.06
C GLY A 224 -1.17 -5.14 16.48
N PHE A 225 -0.42 -4.05 16.30
CA PHE A 225 1.01 -4.01 16.59
C PHE A 225 1.33 -3.48 17.99
N TYR A 226 2.49 -3.89 18.49
CA TYR A 226 3.11 -3.38 19.71
C TYR A 226 4.63 -3.57 19.62
N PRO A 227 5.45 -2.58 19.99
CA PRO A 227 5.14 -1.32 20.68
C PRO A 227 4.54 -0.23 19.78
N ARG A 228 4.24 0.95 20.34
CA ARG A 228 3.59 2.07 19.61
C ARG A 228 4.42 2.64 18.46
N ASN A 229 5.75 2.60 18.55
CA ASN A 229 6.64 3.22 17.57
C ASN A 229 6.59 2.45 16.24
N ILE A 230 6.14 3.12 15.19
CA ILE A 230 5.92 2.57 13.85
C ILE A 230 6.19 3.64 12.80
N MET A 231 6.67 3.24 11.63
CA MET A 231 6.92 4.14 10.51
C MET A 231 6.04 3.75 9.33
N LEU A 232 5.48 4.75 8.64
CA LEU A 232 4.68 4.58 7.45
C LEU A 232 5.18 5.52 6.35
N LYS A 233 5.37 4.98 5.14
CA LYS A 233 5.74 5.73 3.94
C LYS A 233 4.76 5.47 2.81
N TRP A 234 4.53 6.48 1.99
CA TRP A 234 3.69 6.38 0.79
C TRP A 234 4.54 6.47 -0.45
N PHE A 235 4.12 5.76 -1.49
CA PHE A 235 4.75 5.82 -2.81
C PHE A 235 3.70 5.82 -3.90
N LYS A 236 3.93 6.61 -4.94
CA LYS A 236 3.33 6.41 -6.26
C LYS A 236 4.40 5.75 -7.12
N ASP A 237 4.19 4.46 -7.40
CA ASP A 237 5.19 3.58 -7.99
C ASP A 237 6.47 3.55 -7.15
N ARG A 238 7.53 4.24 -7.59
CA ARG A 238 8.83 4.34 -6.90
C ARG A 238 9.07 5.71 -6.25
N ASN A 239 8.18 6.67 -6.49
CA ASN A 239 8.35 8.03 -6.01
C ASN A 239 7.68 8.18 -4.64
N GLU A 240 8.45 8.58 -3.63
CA GLU A 240 7.94 8.80 -2.27
C GLU A 240 6.96 9.98 -2.26
N LEU A 241 5.81 9.79 -1.62
CA LEU A 241 4.78 10.81 -1.40
C LEU A 241 4.77 11.24 0.05
N SER A 242 4.47 12.51 0.28
CA SER A 242 4.28 13.01 1.64
C SER A 242 2.93 12.55 2.21
N PRO A 243 2.89 12.07 3.47
CA PRO A 243 1.63 11.86 4.15
C PRO A 243 0.97 13.22 4.44
N PHE A 244 -0.33 13.33 4.16
CA PHE A 244 -1.13 14.49 4.57
C PHE A 244 -1.46 14.43 6.07
N GLN A 245 -1.87 13.24 6.54
CA GLN A 245 -2.18 12.99 7.94
C GLN A 245 -1.77 11.57 8.30
N THR A 246 -1.15 11.38 9.47
CA THR A 246 -0.88 10.05 10.03
C THR A 246 -1.21 10.04 11.52
N THR A 247 -2.02 9.09 11.96
CA THR A 247 -2.41 8.90 13.36
C THR A 247 -2.08 7.50 13.82
N VAL A 248 -1.64 7.40 15.07
CA VAL A 248 -1.44 6.12 15.77
C VAL A 248 -2.33 6.14 17.00
N ASP A 249 -3.30 5.24 17.03
CA ASP A 249 -4.33 5.18 18.04
C ASP A 249 -4.23 3.89 18.87
N PRO A 250 -4.51 3.94 20.18
CA PRO A 250 -4.78 5.16 20.96
C PRO A 250 -3.52 6.01 21.23
N LYS A 251 -3.72 7.24 21.71
CA LYS A 251 -2.62 8.14 22.11
C LYS A 251 -1.90 7.70 23.39
N GLY A 252 -2.63 7.07 24.31
CA GLY A 252 -2.11 6.62 25.60
C GLY A 252 -1.43 5.24 25.55
N GLU A 253 -1.10 4.72 26.73
CA GLU A 253 -0.62 3.35 26.89
C GLU A 253 -1.73 2.35 26.50
N SER A 254 -1.35 1.36 25.70
CA SER A 254 -2.23 0.29 25.25
C SER A 254 -1.42 -0.97 25.00
N ILE A 255 -2.08 -2.11 25.10
CA ILE A 255 -1.51 -3.43 24.76
C ILE A 255 -1.41 -3.64 23.24
N SER A 256 -2.10 -2.82 22.45
CA SER A 256 -2.12 -2.90 20.98
C SER A 256 -2.43 -1.54 20.38
N TYR A 257 -1.86 -1.26 19.22
CA TYR A 257 -2.01 -0.02 18.49
C TYR A 257 -2.52 -0.24 17.06
N SER A 258 -3.04 0.83 16.47
CA SER A 258 -3.44 0.93 15.08
C SER A 258 -2.85 2.18 14.46
N ILE A 259 -2.45 2.13 13.20
CA ILE A 259 -1.99 3.26 12.41
C ILE A 259 -2.97 3.50 11.25
N SER A 260 -3.28 4.77 11.02
CA SER A 260 -4.04 5.23 9.87
C SER A 260 -3.31 6.42 9.25
N SER A 261 -3.07 6.37 7.94
CA SER A 261 -2.46 7.48 7.20
C SER A 261 -3.30 7.82 5.98
N THR A 262 -3.32 9.09 5.60
CA THR A 262 -3.95 9.58 4.37
C THR A 262 -2.93 10.40 3.58
N THR A 263 -2.89 10.20 2.26
CA THR A 263 -2.08 10.99 1.33
C THR A 263 -2.93 11.51 0.17
N HIS A 264 -2.47 12.60 -0.44
CA HIS A 264 -3.07 13.19 -1.64
C HIS A 264 -2.31 12.73 -2.88
N VAL A 265 -3.06 12.35 -3.91
CA VAL A 265 -2.52 11.89 -5.19
C VAL A 265 -3.16 12.69 -6.30
N VAL A 266 -2.34 13.34 -7.11
CA VAL A 266 -2.79 13.96 -8.37
C VAL A 266 -2.81 12.89 -9.46
N LEU A 267 -3.97 12.73 -10.10
CA LEU A 267 -4.15 11.78 -11.19
C LEU A 267 -3.67 12.35 -12.52
N SER A 268 -3.07 11.51 -13.34
CA SER A 268 -2.64 11.76 -14.71
C SER A 268 -3.31 10.77 -15.66
N ALA A 269 -3.49 11.14 -16.93
CA ALA A 269 -3.98 10.21 -17.95
C ALA A 269 -3.07 8.98 -18.09
N GLY A 270 -1.77 9.13 -17.82
CA GLY A 270 -0.80 8.02 -17.85
C GLY A 270 -0.80 7.13 -16.61
N ASP A 271 -1.66 7.39 -15.62
CA ASP A 271 -1.71 6.59 -14.39
C ASP A 271 -2.44 5.27 -14.51
N VAL A 272 -2.85 4.89 -15.72
CA VAL A 272 -3.51 3.60 -16.01
C VAL A 272 -2.71 2.41 -15.47
N HIS A 273 -1.38 2.48 -15.51
CA HIS A 273 -0.49 1.42 -15.02
C HIS A 273 0.17 1.74 -13.67
N SER A 274 -0.15 2.89 -13.09
CA SER A 274 0.46 3.34 -11.85
C SER A 274 -0.23 2.70 -10.64
N GLN A 275 0.49 2.58 -9.53
CA GLN A 275 -0.04 2.10 -8.27
C GLN A 275 0.38 2.95 -7.09
N ILE A 276 -0.50 3.01 -6.09
CA ILE A 276 -0.20 3.59 -4.80
C ILE A 276 0.23 2.49 -3.84
N THR A 277 1.36 2.69 -3.18
CA THR A 277 1.93 1.75 -2.22
C THR A 277 2.06 2.42 -0.85
N CYS A 278 1.57 1.74 0.18
CA CYS A 278 1.79 2.09 1.57
C CYS A 278 2.77 1.08 2.17
N GLU A 279 3.90 1.56 2.69
CA GLU A 279 4.90 0.74 3.35
C GLU A 279 4.88 0.98 4.86
N VAL A 280 4.80 -0.10 5.62
CA VAL A 280 4.80 -0.06 7.09
C VAL A 280 6.04 -0.79 7.60
N ALA A 281 6.84 -0.07 8.38
CA ALA A 281 8.03 -0.59 9.05
C ALA A 281 7.82 -0.56 10.57
N HIS A 282 8.19 -1.66 11.22
CA HIS A 282 8.00 -1.83 12.66
C HIS A 282 9.11 -2.74 13.21
N VAL A 283 9.52 -2.53 14.47
CA VAL A 283 10.65 -3.24 15.09
C VAL A 283 10.50 -4.77 15.04
N THR A 284 9.27 -5.28 15.08
CA THR A 284 8.97 -6.72 15.05
C THR A 284 9.12 -7.36 13.68
N LEU A 285 9.41 -6.58 12.64
CA LEU A 285 9.65 -7.07 11.27
C LEU A 285 11.13 -7.32 10.97
N GLN A 286 12.05 -7.10 11.93
CA GLN A 286 13.48 -7.43 11.82
C GLN A 286 14.16 -6.87 10.54
N GLY A 287 13.85 -5.61 10.20
CA GLY A 287 14.38 -4.95 9.00
C GLY A 287 13.52 -5.12 7.74
N GLY A 288 12.50 -5.98 7.77
CA GLY A 288 11.49 -6.06 6.73
C GLY A 288 10.44 -4.94 6.81
N GLN A 289 9.65 -4.81 5.74
CA GLN A 289 8.47 -3.95 5.69
C GLN A 289 7.25 -4.72 5.16
N LEU A 290 6.06 -4.35 5.62
CA LEU A 290 4.82 -4.78 5.00
C LEU A 290 4.34 -3.74 3.99
N ARG A 291 3.71 -4.21 2.90
CA ARG A 291 3.27 -3.36 1.79
C ARG A 291 1.78 -3.58 1.54
N GLY A 292 1.03 -2.49 1.44
CA GLY A 292 -0.32 -2.47 0.88
C GLY A 292 -0.32 -1.70 -0.42
N THR A 293 -1.09 -2.14 -1.42
CA THR A 293 -1.10 -1.54 -2.75
C THR A 293 -2.52 -1.34 -3.27
N ALA A 294 -2.75 -0.25 -4.01
CA ALA A 294 -3.97 -0.01 -4.76
C ALA A 294 -3.63 0.45 -6.18
N LYS A 295 -4.30 -0.10 -7.20
CA LYS A 295 -4.05 0.28 -8.59
C LYS A 295 -4.81 1.56 -8.92
N LEU A 296 -4.18 2.46 -9.65
CA LEU A 296 -4.85 3.68 -10.13
C LEU A 296 -5.78 3.38 -11.32
N SER A 297 -5.55 2.26 -12.03
CA SER A 297 -6.45 1.71 -13.06
C SER A 297 -7.91 1.57 -12.65
N ASP A 298 -8.16 1.43 -11.34
CA ASP A 298 -9.50 1.16 -10.81
C ASP A 298 -10.33 2.45 -10.69
N ILE A 299 -9.67 3.60 -10.65
CA ILE A 299 -10.30 4.91 -10.43
C ILE A 299 -10.05 5.90 -11.57
N VAL A 300 -9.06 5.72 -12.43
CA VAL A 300 -8.79 6.66 -13.52
C VAL A 300 -9.88 6.55 -14.59
N LEU A 301 -10.40 7.70 -15.02
CA LEU A 301 -11.35 7.82 -16.13
C LEU A 301 -10.87 8.89 -17.11
N VAL A 302 -10.36 8.46 -18.26
CA VAL A 302 -9.91 9.37 -19.32
C VAL A 302 -11.00 9.45 -20.37
N SER A 303 -11.63 10.62 -20.50
CA SER A 303 -12.62 10.86 -21.55
C SER A 303 -11.96 10.83 -22.93
N PRO A 304 -12.64 10.26 -23.96
CA PRO A 304 -12.14 10.29 -25.32
C PRO A 304 -11.99 11.71 -25.87
N THR A 305 -11.28 11.79 -26.99
CA THR A 305 -11.33 12.94 -27.92
C THR A 305 -11.72 12.41 -29.28
N LEU A 306 -12.81 12.95 -29.85
CA LEU A 306 -13.33 12.52 -31.15
C LEU A 306 -12.88 13.47 -32.27
N GLU A 307 -12.31 12.91 -33.33
CA GLU A 307 -11.91 13.62 -34.55
C GLU A 307 -12.51 12.92 -35.77
N ILE A 308 -13.11 13.69 -36.68
CA ILE A 308 -13.63 13.18 -37.96
C ILE A 308 -12.76 13.70 -39.09
N SER A 309 -12.36 12.81 -40.00
CA SER A 309 -11.61 13.18 -41.21
C SER A 309 -12.13 12.46 -42.44
N GLU A 310 -12.17 13.17 -43.57
CA GLU A 310 -12.46 12.57 -44.86
C GLU A 310 -11.20 11.96 -45.47
N GLN A 311 -11.38 10.82 -46.14
CA GLN A 311 -10.36 10.18 -46.93
C GLN A 311 -10.83 10.08 -48.38
N PRO A 312 -10.04 10.58 -49.35
CA PRO A 312 -10.39 10.50 -50.76
C PRO A 312 -10.48 9.04 -51.16
N SER A 313 -11.62 8.65 -51.74
CA SER A 313 -11.83 7.30 -52.22
C SER A 313 -11.47 7.19 -53.70
N VAL A 314 -11.05 6.00 -54.13
CA VAL A 314 -10.74 5.71 -55.53
C VAL A 314 -12.01 5.63 -56.39
N ILE A 315 -13.16 5.45 -55.74
CA ILE A 315 -14.47 5.30 -56.38
C ILE A 315 -15.16 6.66 -56.36
N TRP A 316 -15.36 7.25 -57.54
CA TRP A 316 -15.78 8.65 -57.70
C TRP A 316 -17.08 9.04 -56.96
N ASN A 317 -17.99 8.10 -56.70
CA ASN A 317 -19.25 8.35 -56.00
C ASN A 317 -19.24 7.98 -54.51
N LEU A 318 -18.14 7.46 -53.98
CA LEU A 318 -18.00 7.09 -52.57
C LEU A 318 -17.00 8.01 -51.88
N ILE A 319 -17.29 8.42 -50.65
CA ILE A 319 -16.35 9.12 -49.77
C ILE A 319 -16.18 8.28 -48.51
N GLY A 320 -14.93 8.00 -48.15
CA GLY A 320 -14.59 7.35 -46.89
C GLY A 320 -14.46 8.40 -45.80
N VAL A 321 -15.10 8.18 -44.67
CA VAL A 321 -15.04 9.06 -43.49
C VAL A 321 -14.53 8.24 -42.32
N THR A 322 -13.53 8.75 -41.61
CA THR A 322 -12.98 8.09 -40.43
C THR A 322 -13.31 8.86 -39.17
N GLY A 323 -13.87 8.15 -38.18
CA GLY A 323 -14.09 8.64 -36.83
C GLY A 323 -12.99 8.11 -35.93
N GLN A 324 -12.04 8.96 -35.58
CA GLN A 324 -10.91 8.62 -34.73
C GLN A 324 -11.22 8.98 -33.28
N VAL A 325 -11.32 7.97 -32.42
CA VAL A 325 -11.54 8.10 -30.98
C VAL A 325 -10.20 7.95 -30.29
N ASN A 326 -9.66 9.07 -29.79
CA ASN A 326 -8.33 9.15 -29.23
C ASN A 326 -8.35 9.09 -27.70
N LYS A 327 -7.41 8.34 -27.12
CA LYS A 327 -6.99 8.38 -25.70
C LYS A 327 -8.11 8.33 -24.68
N PHE A 328 -8.81 7.19 -24.58
CA PHE A 328 -9.82 6.95 -23.56
C PHE A 328 -9.45 5.78 -22.64
N TYR A 329 -10.02 5.77 -21.44
CA TYR A 329 -9.90 4.66 -20.49
C TYR A 329 -11.05 4.74 -19.47
N PRO A 330 -11.74 3.64 -19.12
CA PRO A 330 -11.45 2.24 -19.45
C PRO A 330 -11.94 1.82 -20.86
N SER A 331 -11.80 0.54 -21.21
CA SER A 331 -12.06 0.04 -22.58
C SER A 331 -13.55 -0.05 -22.98
N LYS A 332 -14.50 0.49 -22.20
CA LYS A 332 -15.94 0.38 -22.49
C LYS A 332 -16.38 1.54 -23.37
N LEU A 333 -16.50 1.28 -24.67
CA LEU A 333 -16.83 2.25 -25.71
C LEU A 333 -18.00 1.75 -26.57
N ARG A 334 -18.89 2.65 -26.98
CA ARG A 334 -19.87 2.45 -28.05
C ARG A 334 -19.86 3.66 -28.98
N LEU A 335 -19.74 3.43 -30.29
CA LEU A 335 -19.78 4.47 -31.31
C LEU A 335 -21.03 4.31 -32.18
N THR A 336 -21.69 5.39 -32.55
CA THR A 336 -22.84 5.39 -33.47
C THR A 336 -22.64 6.42 -34.57
N TRP A 337 -22.77 5.97 -35.82
CA TRP A 337 -22.82 6.84 -36.98
C TRP A 337 -24.27 7.19 -37.31
N ILE A 338 -24.52 8.48 -37.53
CA ILE A 338 -25.82 9.01 -37.87
C ILE A 338 -25.65 9.83 -39.15
N GLU A 339 -26.41 9.49 -40.17
CA GLU A 339 -26.38 10.12 -41.50
C GLU A 339 -27.71 10.84 -41.72
N ASN A 340 -27.66 12.16 -41.88
CA ASN A 340 -28.85 13.02 -42.04
C ASN A 340 -29.93 12.79 -40.97
N GLY A 341 -29.50 12.55 -39.72
CA GLY A 341 -30.37 12.31 -38.57
C GLY A 341 -30.83 10.86 -38.40
N ASN A 342 -30.56 9.97 -39.36
CA ASN A 342 -30.87 8.55 -39.27
C ASN A 342 -29.67 7.75 -38.80
N ILE A 343 -29.87 6.81 -37.87
CA ILE A 343 -28.80 5.92 -37.43
C ILE A 343 -28.40 5.02 -38.61
N SER A 344 -27.14 5.12 -39.01
CA SER A 344 -26.55 4.27 -40.04
C SER A 344 -26.17 2.92 -39.42
N HIS A 345 -25.29 2.96 -38.42
CA HIS A 345 -24.86 1.77 -37.68
C HIS A 345 -24.24 2.14 -36.32
N THR A 346 -24.15 1.15 -35.45
CA THR A 346 -23.56 1.24 -34.12
C THR A 346 -22.50 0.16 -33.95
N GLU A 347 -21.37 0.52 -33.35
CA GLU A 347 -20.23 -0.36 -33.11
C GLU A 347 -19.86 -0.41 -31.63
N ASP A 348 -19.71 -1.62 -31.12
CA ASP A 348 -19.21 -1.92 -29.77
C ASP A 348 -17.85 -2.66 -29.90
N PRO A 349 -16.75 -1.93 -30.16
CA PRO A 349 -15.45 -2.54 -30.41
C PRO A 349 -14.92 -3.30 -29.19
N SER A 350 -14.22 -4.42 -29.46
CA SER A 350 -13.58 -5.25 -28.43
C SER A 350 -12.05 -5.18 -28.47
N THR A 351 -11.47 -4.68 -29.57
CA THR A 351 -10.03 -4.57 -29.78
C THR A 351 -9.64 -3.12 -30.02
N PHE A 352 -8.64 -2.66 -29.27
CA PHE A 352 -8.19 -1.26 -29.27
C PHE A 352 -6.69 -1.16 -29.47
N THR A 353 -6.25 -0.03 -30.01
CA THR A 353 -4.83 0.34 -30.03
C THR A 353 -4.46 0.83 -28.64
N VAL A 354 -3.44 0.21 -28.03
CA VAL A 354 -2.93 0.63 -26.71
C VAL A 354 -1.88 1.71 -26.89
N ASN A 355 -2.11 2.88 -26.31
CA ASN A 355 -1.19 4.00 -26.34
C ASN A 355 -0.05 3.80 -25.34
N LYS A 356 1.06 4.53 -25.51
CA LYS A 356 2.22 4.47 -24.59
C LYS A 356 1.88 4.86 -23.16
N ASP A 357 0.88 5.72 -22.96
CA ASP A 357 0.38 6.14 -21.65
C ASP A 357 -0.62 5.13 -21.04
N GLY A 358 -0.93 4.04 -21.76
CA GLY A 358 -1.86 3.00 -21.35
C GLY A 358 -3.32 3.27 -21.67
N THR A 359 -3.66 4.44 -22.21
CA THR A 359 -5.01 4.70 -22.73
C THR A 359 -5.27 3.92 -24.03
N TYR A 360 -6.53 3.84 -24.43
CA TYR A 360 -6.95 3.22 -25.67
C TYR A 360 -7.23 4.27 -26.74
N SER A 361 -6.98 3.91 -27.99
CA SER A 361 -7.45 4.64 -29.17
C SER A 361 -8.12 3.66 -30.13
N TRP A 362 -9.06 4.17 -30.91
CA TRP A 362 -9.83 3.38 -31.87
C TRP A 362 -10.22 4.20 -33.09
N THR A 363 -10.46 3.53 -34.21
CA THR A 363 -10.85 4.19 -35.46
C THR A 363 -11.99 3.41 -36.10
N SER A 364 -13.10 4.11 -36.32
CA SER A 364 -14.23 3.62 -37.12
C SER A 364 -14.18 4.20 -38.53
N TRP A 365 -14.73 3.46 -39.47
CA TRP A 365 -14.83 3.82 -40.88
C TRP A 365 -16.29 3.81 -41.32
N HIS A 366 -16.75 4.92 -41.88
CA HIS A 366 -18.05 5.03 -42.54
C HIS A 366 -17.89 5.37 -44.02
N ILE A 367 -18.71 4.77 -44.87
CA ILE A 367 -18.69 5.02 -46.32
C ILE A 367 -19.97 5.73 -46.70
N VAL A 368 -19.83 6.85 -47.40
CA VAL A 368 -20.92 7.71 -47.83
C VAL A 368 -21.11 7.59 -49.33
N ASN A 369 -22.33 7.30 -49.79
CA ASN A 369 -22.64 7.27 -51.21
C ASN A 369 -23.17 8.64 -51.69
N VAL A 370 -22.26 9.48 -52.16
CA VAL A 370 -22.54 10.85 -52.59
C VAL A 370 -23.56 10.90 -53.73
N SER A 371 -23.59 9.88 -54.61
CA SER A 371 -24.54 9.83 -55.72
C SER A 371 -26.00 9.57 -55.33
N ALA A 372 -26.24 9.14 -54.08
CA ALA A 372 -27.58 8.88 -53.57
C ALA A 372 -28.26 10.13 -52.98
N HIS A 373 -27.54 11.26 -52.87
CA HIS A 373 -28.02 12.47 -52.23
C HIS A 373 -28.00 13.67 -53.16
N GLU A 374 -29.04 14.52 -53.08
CA GLU A 374 -29.15 15.75 -53.84
C GLU A 374 -28.56 16.97 -53.12
N GLU A 375 -28.40 16.88 -51.80
CA GLU A 375 -27.92 17.91 -50.87
C GLU A 375 -26.70 17.42 -50.09
N ASP A 376 -25.99 18.36 -49.45
CA ASP A 376 -24.85 18.07 -48.56
C ASP A 376 -25.26 17.12 -47.42
N ILE A 377 -24.36 16.19 -47.09
CA ILE A 377 -24.65 15.11 -46.13
C ILE A 377 -24.08 15.51 -44.78
N ILE A 378 -24.94 15.52 -43.75
CA ILE A 378 -24.52 15.76 -42.36
C ILE A 378 -24.26 14.42 -41.71
N LEU A 379 -23.00 14.16 -41.38
CA LEU A 379 -22.58 13.00 -40.61
C LEU A 379 -22.35 13.40 -39.17
N THR A 380 -22.99 12.69 -38.27
CA THR A 380 -22.78 12.82 -36.84
C THR A 380 -22.18 11.53 -36.32
N CYS A 381 -21.02 11.64 -35.67
CA CYS A 381 -20.41 10.56 -34.92
C CYS A 381 -20.68 10.81 -33.44
N GLN A 382 -21.30 9.83 -32.78
CA GLN A 382 -21.65 9.88 -31.36
C GLN A 382 -20.90 8.78 -30.61
N VAL A 383 -20.20 9.16 -29.55
CA VAL A 383 -19.40 8.26 -28.72
C VAL A 383 -19.95 8.23 -27.29
N GLU A 384 -20.21 7.03 -26.80
CA GLU A 384 -20.51 6.74 -25.41
C GLU A 384 -19.34 6.00 -24.76
N HIS A 385 -18.83 6.55 -23.66
CA HIS A 385 -17.70 6.00 -22.93
C HIS A 385 -18.03 5.87 -21.46
N ASP A 386 -18.00 4.64 -20.93
CA ASP A 386 -18.14 4.34 -19.49
C ASP A 386 -19.27 5.09 -18.73
N GLN A 387 -20.41 5.33 -19.39
CA GLN A 387 -21.58 6.06 -18.85
C GLN A 387 -21.34 7.57 -18.59
N GLN A 388 -20.30 8.14 -19.20
CA GLN A 388 -20.11 9.58 -19.28
C GLN A 388 -21.13 10.23 -20.24
N PRO A 389 -21.30 11.56 -20.18
CA PRO A 389 -22.00 12.30 -21.23
C PRO A 389 -21.44 11.96 -22.61
N GLN A 390 -22.33 11.82 -23.59
CA GLN A 390 -21.97 11.51 -24.97
C GLN A 390 -21.06 12.60 -25.54
N GLU A 391 -19.99 12.17 -26.19
CA GLU A 391 -19.18 13.05 -27.03
C GLU A 391 -19.73 12.97 -28.45
N ILE A 392 -20.06 14.13 -29.04
CA ILE A 392 -20.73 14.22 -30.34
C ILE A 392 -19.91 15.15 -31.22
N THR A 393 -19.64 14.72 -32.45
CA THR A 393 -19.00 15.55 -33.47
C THR A 393 -19.76 15.42 -34.78
N THR A 394 -19.99 16.54 -35.43
CA THR A 394 -20.70 16.62 -36.73
C THR A 394 -19.73 17.07 -37.81
N HIS A 395 -19.82 16.45 -38.97
CA HIS A 395 -19.02 16.78 -40.15
C HIS A 395 -19.93 16.83 -41.39
N THR A 396 -19.74 17.83 -42.24
CA THR A 396 -20.52 18.00 -43.47
C THR A 396 -19.71 17.53 -44.67
N VAL A 397 -20.22 16.54 -45.38
CA VAL A 397 -19.64 16.04 -46.63
C VAL A 397 -20.27 16.79 -47.79
N MET A 398 -19.45 17.54 -48.51
CA MET A 398 -19.89 18.41 -49.60
C MET A 398 -20.19 17.59 -50.87
N VAL A 399 -21.40 17.71 -51.41
CA VAL A 399 -21.78 17.07 -52.68
C VAL A 399 -21.43 18.03 -53.82
N SER A 400 -20.22 17.91 -54.39
CA SER A 400 -19.78 18.84 -55.45
C SER A 400 -20.48 18.60 -56.80
N ALA A 401 -20.82 19.68 -57.52
CA ALA A 401 -21.40 19.62 -58.86
C ALA A 401 -20.47 18.94 -59.91
N HIS A 402 -19.16 18.86 -59.65
CA HIS A 402 -18.20 18.26 -60.57
C HIS A 402 -18.26 16.71 -60.57
N GLN A 403 -18.65 16.10 -59.43
CA GLN A 403 -18.95 14.66 -59.36
C GLN A 403 -20.27 14.29 -60.05
N ARG A 404 -21.21 15.24 -60.19
CA ARG A 404 -22.45 15.10 -60.96
C ARG A 404 -22.20 14.90 -62.48
N GLU A 405 -21.16 15.53 -63.03
CA GLU A 405 -20.83 15.43 -64.45
C GLU A 405 -20.05 14.16 -64.81
N GLN A 406 -19.16 13.65 -63.96
CA GLN A 406 -18.41 12.41 -64.22
C GLN A 406 -19.27 11.14 -64.17
N GLY A 407 -20.31 11.11 -63.32
CA GLY A 407 -21.30 10.03 -63.31
C GLY A 407 -22.17 9.99 -64.57
N ILE A 408 -22.48 11.16 -65.13
CA ILE A 408 -23.20 11.27 -66.41
C ILE A 408 -22.26 10.96 -67.57
N SER A 409 -20.99 11.39 -67.55
CA SER A 409 -20.04 11.15 -68.63
C SER A 409 -19.68 9.66 -68.75
N THR A 410 -19.45 8.96 -67.64
CA THR A 410 -19.10 7.52 -67.66
C THR A 410 -20.30 6.63 -68.03
N MET A 411 -21.52 6.98 -67.62
CA MET A 411 -22.73 6.25 -67.99
C MET A 411 -23.21 6.60 -69.42
N SER A 412 -22.89 7.80 -69.92
CA SER A 412 -23.12 8.20 -71.32
C SER A 412 -22.06 7.59 -72.25
N GLU A 413 -20.78 7.57 -71.89
CA GLU A 413 -19.71 6.92 -72.68
C GLU A 413 -19.92 5.41 -72.82
N LEU A 414 -20.55 4.75 -71.83
CA LEU A 414 -20.93 3.34 -71.96
C LEU A 414 -22.15 3.14 -72.88
N LYS A 415 -23.02 4.15 -73.02
CA LYS A 415 -24.20 4.11 -73.92
C LYS A 415 -23.91 4.57 -75.34
N THR A 416 -22.81 5.29 -75.58
CA THR A 416 -22.42 5.80 -76.91
C THR A 416 -21.01 5.37 -77.28
N SER A 417 -20.64 4.12 -77.03
CA SER A 417 -19.41 3.58 -77.56
C SER A 417 -19.71 2.79 -78.83
N ASP A 418 -19.33 3.36 -79.98
CA ASP A 418 -19.16 2.67 -81.28
C ASP A 418 -18.30 1.38 -81.15
N THR A 419 -17.65 1.16 -79.99
CA THR A 419 -16.95 -0.09 -79.68
C THR A 419 -17.87 -1.30 -79.56
N ALA A 420 -19.16 -1.14 -79.21
CA ALA A 420 -20.10 -2.26 -79.15
C ALA A 420 -20.43 -2.84 -80.53
N GLU A 421 -20.58 -1.99 -81.57
CA GLU A 421 -20.78 -2.47 -82.95
C GLU A 421 -19.50 -3.09 -83.53
N ILE A 422 -18.33 -2.52 -83.22
CA ILE A 422 -17.04 -3.06 -83.66
C ILE A 422 -16.73 -4.42 -83.00
N LEU A 423 -17.04 -4.60 -81.71
CA LEU A 423 -16.87 -5.89 -81.01
C LEU A 423 -17.81 -6.97 -81.55
N VAL A 424 -19.06 -6.62 -81.91
CA VAL A 424 -19.99 -7.56 -82.55
C VAL A 424 -19.51 -7.96 -83.95
N ALA A 425 -18.98 -7.02 -84.74
CA ALA A 425 -18.41 -7.31 -86.05
C ALA A 425 -17.14 -8.18 -85.98
N VAL A 426 -16.24 -7.94 -85.01
CA VAL A 426 -15.00 -8.70 -84.81
C VAL A 426 -15.27 -10.10 -84.25
N LEU A 427 -16.30 -10.29 -83.41
CA LEU A 427 -16.63 -11.59 -82.83
C LEU A 427 -17.50 -12.47 -83.75
N LEU A 428 -18.35 -11.87 -84.59
CA LEU A 428 -19.24 -12.62 -85.50
C LEU A 428 -18.66 -12.80 -86.91
N GLY A 429 -17.82 -11.88 -87.39
CA GLY A 429 -17.20 -11.94 -88.72
C GLY A 429 -16.41 -13.23 -88.99
N PRO A 430 -15.52 -13.67 -88.09
CA PRO A 430 -14.75 -14.92 -88.28
C PRO A 430 -15.64 -16.17 -88.26
N LYS A 431 -16.73 -16.17 -87.47
CA LYS A 431 -17.67 -17.29 -87.40
C LYS A 431 -18.48 -17.44 -88.68
N LEU A 432 -18.89 -16.33 -89.30
CA LEU A 432 -19.61 -16.36 -90.57
C LEU A 432 -18.73 -16.85 -91.73
N LEU A 433 -17.46 -16.41 -91.77
CA LEU A 433 -16.50 -16.86 -92.78
C LEU A 433 -16.20 -18.36 -92.68
N LEU A 434 -16.13 -18.93 -91.47
CA LEU A 434 -15.97 -20.37 -91.28
C LEU A 434 -17.18 -21.17 -91.77
N VAL A 435 -18.40 -20.66 -91.55
CA VAL A 435 -19.63 -21.31 -92.03
C VAL A 435 -19.71 -21.28 -93.56
N ILE A 436 -19.35 -20.16 -94.18
CA ILE A 436 -19.30 -20.03 -95.65
C ILE A 436 -18.23 -20.97 -96.23
N GLY A 437 -17.03 -21.01 -95.62
CA GLY A 437 -15.95 -21.91 -96.03
C GLY A 437 -16.35 -23.40 -95.93
N ALA A 438 -16.94 -23.81 -94.81
CA ALA A 438 -17.42 -25.18 -94.62
C ALA A 438 -18.54 -25.55 -95.61
N SER A 439 -19.44 -24.61 -95.91
CA SER A 439 -20.52 -24.80 -96.88
C SER A 439 -19.99 -24.94 -98.31
N ALA A 440 -19.02 -24.11 -98.70
CA ALA A 440 -18.36 -24.19 -100.01
C ALA A 440 -17.60 -25.51 -100.17
N ILE A 441 -16.88 -25.96 -99.13
CA ILE A 441 -16.18 -27.26 -99.11
C ILE A 441 -17.18 -28.41 -99.19
N TYR A 442 -18.30 -28.34 -98.47
CA TYR A 442 -19.37 -29.34 -98.51
C TYR A 442 -20.01 -29.45 -99.90
N ILE A 443 -20.34 -28.31 -100.53
CA ILE A 443 -20.89 -28.28 -101.89
C ILE A 443 -19.86 -28.81 -102.91
N HIS A 444 -18.58 -28.45 -102.78
CA HIS A 444 -17.54 -28.94 -103.67
C HIS A 444 -17.27 -30.44 -103.51
N LYS A 445 -17.39 -30.99 -102.29
CA LYS A 445 -17.35 -32.44 -102.06
C LYS A 445 -18.58 -33.15 -102.62
N LYS A 446 -19.78 -32.54 -102.52
CA LYS A 446 -21.04 -33.11 -103.04
C LYS A 446 -21.11 -33.12 -104.58
N GLN A 447 -20.38 -32.24 -105.27
CA GLN A 447 -20.29 -32.25 -106.73
C GLN A 447 -19.23 -33.23 -107.29
N LYS A 448 -18.41 -33.84 -106.42
CA LYS A 448 -17.34 -34.79 -106.79
C LYS A 448 -17.62 -36.24 -106.35
N ALA A 449 -18.78 -36.50 -105.77
CA ALA A 449 -19.34 -37.83 -105.49
C ALA A 449 -20.61 -37.99 -106.33
#